data_AF-A0A846BZ70-F1
#
_entry.id   AF-A0A846BZ70-F1
#
_cell.length_a   1.000
_cell.length_b   1.000
_cell.length_c   1.000
_cell.angle_alpha   90.00
_cell.angle_beta   90.00
_cell.angle_gamma   90.00
#
_symmetry.space_group_name_H-M   'P 1'
#
loop_
_entity.id
_entity.type
_entity.pdbx_description
1 polymer ?
#
loop_
_entity_poly.entity_id
_entity_poly.type
_entity_poly.pdbx_seq_one_letter_code
_entity_poly.pdbx_strand_id
1 'polypeptide(L)'
;MKRIAIAKDTVKILEAGYYCSPDGKRVEIVQEVASCLKQTKCYEPDALSAIQQNILSGKPQYSTIEFAVRNETTLMGAERLAQSQQFQKMGVLNFASAKNPGGGFLKGAQAQEESLARSSALYKSLLQCPEYYDFHRSHKSLLYSNRMIYSPGCPIIRRDDGTLLEKPFLVDFFTS
;
A
#
# COMPACT_ATOMS: atom_id res chain seq x y z
N MET A 1 -1.61 -22.50 -6.36
CA MET A 1 -2.84 -22.13 -7.09
C MET A 1 -3.67 -21.06 -6.38
N LYS A 2 -3.97 -21.18 -5.07
CA LYS A 2 -4.79 -20.20 -4.31
C LYS A 2 -4.32 -18.72 -4.41
N ARG A 3 -3.01 -18.45 -4.28
CA ARG A 3 -2.47 -17.06 -4.32
C ARG A 3 -2.64 -16.35 -5.67
N ILE A 4 -2.43 -17.06 -6.78
CA ILE A 4 -2.62 -16.50 -8.13
C ILE A 4 -4.10 -16.18 -8.35
N ALA A 5 -5.00 -17.04 -7.89
CA ALA A 5 -6.44 -16.79 -7.96
C ALA A 5 -6.82 -15.53 -7.17
N ILE A 6 -6.34 -15.38 -5.93
CA ILE A 6 -6.56 -14.18 -5.11
C ILE A 6 -6.02 -12.93 -5.81
N ALA A 7 -4.79 -12.98 -6.35
CA ALA A 7 -4.20 -11.84 -7.04
C ALA A 7 -5.05 -11.39 -8.24
N LYS A 8 -5.46 -12.33 -9.09
CA LYS A 8 -6.33 -12.04 -10.24
C LYS A 8 -7.71 -11.54 -9.81
N ASP A 9 -8.27 -12.10 -8.76
CA ASP A 9 -9.57 -11.70 -8.21
C ASP A 9 -9.51 -10.28 -7.64
N THR A 10 -8.45 -9.93 -6.92
CA THR A 10 -8.21 -8.56 -6.45
C THR A 10 -8.13 -7.57 -7.60
N VAL A 11 -7.42 -7.88 -8.69
CA VAL A 11 -7.39 -6.99 -9.87
C VAL A 11 -8.79 -6.79 -10.45
N LYS A 12 -9.59 -7.86 -10.57
CA LYS A 12 -10.98 -7.77 -11.04
C LYS A 12 -11.86 -6.91 -10.14
N ILE A 13 -11.74 -7.06 -8.82
CA ILE A 13 -12.48 -6.25 -7.84
C ILE A 13 -12.13 -4.77 -7.99
N LEU A 14 -10.85 -4.44 -8.12
CA LEU A 14 -10.39 -3.06 -8.29
C LEU A 14 -10.88 -2.45 -9.62
N GLU A 15 -11.00 -3.26 -10.67
CA GLU A 15 -11.56 -2.84 -11.96
C GLU A 15 -13.08 -2.67 -11.92
N ALA A 16 -13.78 -3.56 -11.21
CA ALA A 16 -15.23 -3.47 -11.01
C ALA A 16 -15.62 -2.32 -10.07
N GLY A 17 -14.73 -1.94 -9.14
CA GLY A 17 -14.98 -0.92 -8.13
C GLY A 17 -15.81 -1.39 -6.94
N TYR A 18 -16.09 -2.69 -6.82
CA TYR A 18 -16.84 -3.29 -5.72
C TYR A 18 -16.51 -4.78 -5.53
N TYR A 19 -16.91 -5.35 -4.39
CA TYR A 19 -16.90 -6.79 -4.14
C TYR A 19 -18.09 -7.22 -3.27
N CYS A 20 -18.31 -8.53 -3.13
CA CYS A 20 -19.25 -9.08 -2.16
C CYS A 20 -18.49 -9.53 -0.91
N SER A 21 -18.84 -9.00 0.26
CA SER A 21 -18.30 -9.43 1.54
C SER A 21 -18.73 -10.87 1.89
N PRO A 22 -18.13 -11.52 2.90
CA PRO A 22 -18.49 -12.88 3.29
C PRO A 22 -19.97 -13.07 3.68
N ASP A 23 -20.64 -12.02 4.15
CA ASP A 23 -22.08 -12.01 4.47
C ASP A 23 -22.98 -11.72 3.25
N GLY A 24 -22.39 -11.62 2.05
CA GLY A 24 -23.09 -11.39 0.80
C GLY A 24 -23.44 -9.92 0.50
N LYS A 25 -23.06 -8.97 1.37
CA LYS A 25 -23.29 -7.54 1.09
C LYS A 25 -22.35 -7.03 0.01
N ARG A 26 -22.87 -6.15 -0.84
CA ARG A 26 -22.07 -5.44 -1.84
C ARG A 26 -21.33 -4.29 -1.16
N VAL A 27 -20.02 -4.25 -1.31
CA VAL A 27 -19.13 -3.22 -0.77
C VAL A 27 -18.54 -2.44 -1.92
N GLU A 28 -18.89 -1.17 -2.02
CA GLU A 28 -18.34 -0.22 -3.00
C GLU A 28 -16.98 0.31 -2.52
N ILE A 29 -16.02 0.36 -3.44
CA ILE A 29 -14.66 0.91 -3.21
C ILE A 29 -14.20 1.84 -4.35
N VAL A 30 -15.07 2.08 -5.34
CA VAL A 30 -14.72 2.79 -6.58
C VAL A 30 -14.20 4.21 -6.31
N GLN A 31 -14.77 4.90 -5.31
CA GLN A 31 -14.38 6.28 -4.99
C GLN A 31 -13.02 6.31 -4.29
N GLU A 32 -12.80 5.41 -3.33
CA GLU A 32 -11.56 5.25 -2.58
C GLU A 32 -10.42 4.86 -3.50
N VAL A 33 -10.65 3.89 -4.40
CA VAL A 33 -9.68 3.50 -5.43
C VAL A 33 -9.37 4.70 -6.31
N ALA A 34 -10.38 5.36 -6.90
CA ALA A 34 -10.15 6.50 -7.79
C ALA A 34 -9.38 7.65 -7.10
N SER A 35 -9.70 7.95 -5.84
CA SER A 35 -8.99 8.96 -5.06
C SER A 35 -7.52 8.58 -4.84
N CYS A 36 -7.27 7.33 -4.40
CA CYS A 36 -5.92 6.82 -4.18
C CYS A 36 -5.07 6.92 -5.46
N LEU A 37 -5.61 6.47 -6.61
CA LEU A 37 -4.90 6.54 -7.90
C LEU A 37 -4.60 7.98 -8.30
N LYS A 38 -5.61 8.86 -8.26
CA LYS A 38 -5.47 10.27 -8.64
C LYS A 38 -4.44 11.02 -7.78
N GLN A 39 -4.34 10.66 -6.51
CA GLN A 39 -3.47 11.33 -5.54
C GLN A 39 -2.12 10.63 -5.36
N THR A 40 -1.89 9.50 -6.05
CA THR A 40 -0.59 8.83 -6.02
C THR A 40 0.48 9.75 -6.56
N LYS A 41 1.62 9.81 -5.85
CA LYS A 41 2.76 10.65 -6.24
C LYS A 41 4.06 9.88 -6.17
N CYS A 42 4.90 10.12 -7.17
CA CYS A 42 6.25 9.59 -7.25
C CYS A 42 7.21 10.73 -6.84
N TYR A 43 8.05 10.47 -5.85
CA TYR A 43 8.98 11.45 -5.29
C TYR A 43 10.41 11.12 -5.68
N GLU A 44 11.08 12.15 -6.20
CA GLU A 44 12.52 12.14 -6.47
C GLU A 44 13.32 12.38 -5.18
N PRO A 45 14.58 11.86 -5.09
CA PRO A 45 15.44 12.05 -3.92
C PRO A 45 15.60 13.51 -3.48
N ASP A 46 15.70 14.44 -4.42
CA ASP A 46 15.87 15.87 -4.12
C ASP A 46 14.60 16.47 -3.49
N ALA A 47 13.43 16.08 -3.99
CA ALA A 47 12.14 16.50 -3.43
C ALA A 47 11.94 15.96 -2.00
N LEU A 48 12.34 14.71 -1.76
CA LEU A 48 12.32 14.11 -0.41
C LEU A 48 13.29 14.80 0.54
N SER A 49 14.47 15.16 0.05
CA SER A 49 15.48 15.90 0.83
C SER A 49 14.94 17.28 1.25
N ALA A 50 14.24 17.98 0.36
CA ALA A 50 13.57 19.24 0.69
C ALA A 50 12.45 19.05 1.74
N ILE A 51 11.63 18.00 1.61
CA ILE A 51 10.61 17.66 2.62
C ILE A 51 11.26 17.40 3.98
N GLN A 52 12.33 16.60 4.00
CA GLN A 52 13.06 16.28 5.23
C GLN A 52 13.60 17.54 5.91
N GLN A 53 14.26 18.44 5.16
CA GLN A 53 14.78 19.70 5.70
C GLN A 53 13.66 20.56 6.30
N ASN A 54 12.53 20.68 5.61
CA ASN A 54 11.37 21.42 6.12
C ASN A 54 10.84 20.83 7.43
N ILE A 55 10.70 19.51 7.52
CA ILE A 55 10.22 18.83 8.74
C ILE A 55 11.22 19.02 9.89
N LEU A 56 12.52 18.82 9.64
CA LEU A 56 13.57 18.91 10.67
C LEU A 56 13.79 20.34 11.19
N SER A 57 13.46 21.35 10.38
CA SER A 57 13.50 22.76 10.80
C SER A 57 12.31 23.16 11.70
N GLY A 58 11.24 22.36 11.70
CA GLY A 58 10.03 22.60 12.49
C GLY A 58 10.16 22.15 13.93
N LYS A 59 9.20 22.56 14.76
CA LYS A 59 9.02 21.97 16.10
C LYS A 59 8.25 20.65 15.99
N PRO A 60 8.56 19.63 16.80
CA PRO A 60 7.79 18.40 16.84
C PRO A 60 6.30 18.68 17.06
N GLN A 61 5.45 18.10 16.20
CA GLN A 61 4.00 18.26 16.30
C GLN A 61 3.41 17.54 17.53
N TYR A 62 4.07 16.50 18.00
CA TYR A 62 3.63 15.66 19.11
C TYR A 62 4.71 15.62 20.19
N SER A 63 4.29 15.65 21.46
CA SER A 63 5.17 15.59 22.63
C SER A 63 5.49 14.16 23.08
N THR A 64 4.70 13.18 22.65
CA THR A 64 4.85 11.76 23.00
C THR A 64 4.75 10.87 21.76
N ILE A 65 5.58 9.83 21.72
CA ILE A 65 5.58 8.80 20.68
C ILE A 65 5.62 7.45 21.38
N GLU A 66 4.72 6.56 21.00
CA GLU A 66 4.69 5.18 21.50
C GLU A 66 5.28 4.22 20.45
N PHE A 67 6.17 3.35 20.91
CA PHE A 67 6.75 2.29 20.08
C PHE A 67 6.29 0.94 20.60
N ALA A 68 5.88 0.06 19.67
CA ALA A 68 5.51 -1.30 19.99
C ALA A 68 6.07 -2.25 18.93
N VAL A 69 6.64 -3.37 19.40
CA VAL A 69 7.06 -4.48 18.54
C VAL A 69 6.07 -5.62 18.74
N ARG A 70 5.46 -6.09 17.65
CA ARG A 70 4.46 -7.16 17.68
C ARG A 70 4.78 -8.19 16.60
N ASN A 71 4.52 -9.46 16.90
CA ASN A 71 4.60 -10.54 15.92
C ASN A 71 3.32 -10.58 15.07
N GLU A 72 3.13 -9.55 14.25
CA GLU A 72 1.98 -9.34 13.37
C GLU A 72 2.46 -9.17 11.93
N THR A 73 1.64 -9.58 10.96
CA THR A 73 1.84 -9.09 9.59
C THR A 73 1.50 -7.60 9.53
N THR A 74 1.94 -6.94 8.46
CA THR A 74 1.57 -5.55 8.22
C THR A 74 0.05 -5.35 8.13
N LEU A 75 -0.67 -6.29 7.51
CA LEU A 75 -2.14 -6.22 7.41
C LEU A 75 -2.83 -6.44 8.75
N MET A 76 -2.36 -7.37 9.58
CA MET A 76 -2.90 -7.59 10.94
C MET A 76 -2.71 -6.34 11.81
N GLY A 77 -1.52 -5.76 11.79
CA GLY A 77 -1.23 -4.54 12.54
C GLY A 77 -2.09 -3.36 12.07
N ALA A 78 -2.27 -3.22 10.75
CA ALA A 78 -3.10 -2.18 10.17
C ALA A 78 -4.60 -2.39 10.49
N GLU A 79 -5.13 -3.61 10.37
CA GLU A 79 -6.53 -3.92 10.74
C GLU A 79 -6.77 -3.63 12.22
N ARG A 80 -5.87 -4.05 13.11
CA ARG A 80 -5.96 -3.77 14.56
C ARG A 80 -6.00 -2.27 14.85
N LEU A 81 -5.14 -1.47 14.21
CA LEU A 81 -5.12 -0.01 14.40
C LEU A 81 -6.36 0.67 13.78
N ALA A 82 -6.88 0.15 12.66
CA ALA A 82 -8.11 0.67 12.06
C ALA A 82 -9.33 0.40 12.95
N GLN A 83 -9.39 -0.78 13.57
CA GLN A 83 -10.47 -1.16 14.49
C GLN A 83 -10.45 -0.38 15.80
N SER A 84 -9.30 0.12 16.27
CA SER A 84 -9.27 0.95 17.49
C SER A 84 -9.99 2.30 17.30
N GLN A 85 -10.15 2.76 16.06
CA GLN A 85 -10.75 4.05 15.70
C GLN A 85 -10.07 5.27 16.37
N GLN A 86 -8.88 5.08 16.93
CA GLN A 86 -8.14 6.13 17.64
C GLN A 86 -7.43 7.09 16.67
N PHE A 87 -7.13 6.62 15.46
CA PHE A 87 -6.28 7.34 14.50
C PHE A 87 -7.06 7.69 13.23
N GLN A 88 -6.92 8.94 12.77
CA GLN A 88 -7.55 9.41 11.54
C GLN A 88 -6.78 9.00 10.28
N LYS A 89 -5.46 8.81 10.40
CA LYS A 89 -4.57 8.41 9.30
C LYS A 89 -3.58 7.36 9.79
N MET A 90 -3.20 6.49 8.87
CA MET A 90 -2.26 5.41 9.12
C MET A 90 -1.28 5.29 7.96
N GLY A 91 0.01 5.42 8.26
CA GLY A 91 1.07 5.16 7.30
C GLY A 91 1.51 3.69 7.35
N VAL A 92 1.71 3.08 6.19
CA VAL A 92 2.22 1.72 6.05
C VAL A 92 3.40 1.70 5.09
N LEU A 93 4.54 1.16 5.53
CA LEU A 93 5.70 0.97 4.67
C LEU A 93 5.54 -0.34 3.87
N ASN A 94 5.61 -0.25 2.55
CA ASN A 94 5.70 -1.37 1.61
C ASN A 94 7.18 -1.69 1.36
N PHE A 95 7.58 -2.95 1.55
CA PHE A 95 8.94 -3.44 1.29
C PHE A 95 9.09 -3.76 -0.20
N ALA A 96 9.31 -2.71 -0.99
CA ALA A 96 9.03 -2.70 -2.40
C ALA A 96 10.06 -3.47 -3.24
N SER A 97 9.57 -4.09 -4.32
CA SER A 97 10.40 -4.42 -5.45
C SER A 97 10.71 -3.15 -6.22
N ALA A 98 12.00 -2.81 -6.34
CA ALA A 98 12.43 -1.69 -7.17
C ALA A 98 12.03 -1.85 -8.66
N LYS A 99 11.74 -3.07 -9.14
CA LYS A 99 11.62 -3.36 -10.58
C LYS A 99 10.23 -3.77 -11.03
N ASN A 100 9.38 -4.26 -10.13
CA ASN A 100 8.08 -4.82 -10.48
C ASN A 100 7.00 -4.28 -9.53
N PRO A 101 5.97 -3.58 -10.01
CA PRO A 101 4.90 -3.10 -9.15
C PRO A 101 4.15 -4.27 -8.51
N GLY A 102 4.13 -4.32 -7.18
CA GLY A 102 3.56 -5.43 -6.42
C GLY A 102 4.40 -6.71 -6.47
N GLY A 103 5.68 -6.59 -6.82
CA GLY A 103 6.63 -7.71 -6.86
C GLY A 103 6.15 -8.85 -7.76
N GLY A 104 6.15 -10.07 -7.22
CA GLY A 104 5.72 -11.28 -7.91
C GLY A 104 4.26 -11.67 -7.68
N PHE A 105 3.38 -10.78 -7.20
CA PHE A 105 2.08 -11.21 -6.64
C PHE A 105 1.17 -11.94 -7.64
N LEU A 106 1.16 -11.51 -8.91
CA LEU A 106 0.42 -12.17 -10.00
C LEU A 106 0.94 -13.58 -10.31
N LYS A 107 2.22 -13.84 -10.02
CA LYS A 107 2.86 -15.15 -10.17
C LYS A 107 2.74 -16.00 -8.89
N GLY A 108 2.06 -15.48 -7.86
CA GLY A 108 1.79 -16.20 -6.61
C GLY A 108 2.96 -16.19 -5.61
N ALA A 109 3.92 -15.27 -5.79
CA ALA A 109 5.01 -15.06 -4.84
C ALA A 109 4.49 -14.62 -3.46
N GLN A 110 5.32 -14.81 -2.44
CA GLN A 110 4.98 -14.54 -1.04
C GLN A 110 6.10 -13.76 -0.37
N ALA A 111 5.93 -12.45 -0.29
CA ALA A 111 6.55 -11.59 0.70
C ALA A 111 5.53 -10.54 1.15
N GLN A 112 6.00 -9.54 1.88
CA GLN A 112 5.15 -8.48 2.44
C GLN A 112 4.48 -7.68 1.31
N GLU A 113 5.23 -7.21 0.31
CA GLU A 113 4.70 -6.48 -0.83
C GLU A 113 3.60 -7.27 -1.56
N GLU A 114 3.83 -8.56 -1.86
CA GLU A 114 2.80 -9.34 -2.53
C GLU A 114 1.55 -9.56 -1.68
N SER A 115 1.68 -9.58 -0.34
CA SER A 115 0.52 -9.62 0.55
C SER A 115 -0.27 -8.32 0.46
N LEU A 116 0.42 -7.17 0.54
CA LEU A 116 -0.21 -5.85 0.40
C LEU A 116 -0.89 -5.68 -0.97
N ALA A 117 -0.23 -6.09 -2.06
CA ALA A 117 -0.75 -6.02 -3.42
C ALA A 117 -1.97 -6.92 -3.65
N ARG A 118 -2.02 -8.10 -3.01
CA ARG A 118 -3.20 -8.98 -3.07
C ARG A 118 -4.37 -8.48 -2.24
N SER A 119 -4.12 -7.64 -1.23
CA SER A 119 -5.13 -7.28 -0.24
C SER A 119 -5.63 -5.85 -0.36
N SER A 120 -5.16 -5.08 -1.34
CA SER A 120 -5.46 -3.64 -1.44
C SER A 120 -5.44 -3.13 -2.87
N ALA A 121 -5.74 -1.83 -3.04
CA ALA A 121 -5.54 -1.13 -4.31
C ALA A 121 -4.07 -0.77 -4.63
N LEU A 122 -3.11 -1.16 -3.78
CA LEU A 122 -1.71 -0.75 -3.89
C LEU A 122 -1.15 -1.03 -5.29
N TYR A 123 -1.41 -2.21 -5.85
CA TYR A 123 -0.94 -2.55 -7.20
C TYR A 123 -1.36 -1.52 -8.27
N LYS A 124 -2.64 -1.10 -8.27
CA LYS A 124 -3.13 -0.10 -9.24
C LYS A 124 -2.49 1.28 -9.00
N SER A 125 -2.21 1.64 -7.75
CA SER A 125 -1.50 2.87 -7.40
C SER A 125 -0.05 2.84 -7.88
N LEU A 126 0.67 1.75 -7.64
CA LEU A 126 2.05 1.58 -8.11
C LEU A 126 2.18 1.74 -9.64
N LEU A 127 1.18 1.27 -10.40
CA LEU A 127 1.14 1.45 -11.86
C LEU A 127 1.04 2.91 -12.32
N GLN A 128 0.68 3.85 -11.43
CA GLN A 128 0.67 5.29 -11.74
C GLN A 128 2.06 5.90 -11.78
N CYS A 129 3.09 5.17 -11.33
CA CYS A 129 4.48 5.63 -11.25
C CYS A 129 5.44 4.76 -12.10
N PRO A 130 5.24 4.63 -13.42
CA PRO A 130 6.12 3.83 -14.27
C PRO A 130 7.59 4.29 -14.22
N GLU A 131 7.83 5.59 -14.06
CA GLU A 131 9.16 6.21 -14.02
C GLU A 131 10.02 5.72 -12.84
N TYR A 132 9.40 5.39 -11.70
CA TYR A 132 10.10 4.78 -10.57
C TYR A 132 10.74 3.47 -11.04
N TYR A 133 9.95 2.59 -11.65
CA TYR A 133 10.41 1.27 -12.05
C TYR A 133 11.32 1.31 -13.28
N ASP A 134 11.06 2.19 -14.24
CA ASP A 134 11.90 2.37 -15.43
C ASP A 134 13.32 2.84 -15.05
N PHE A 135 13.43 3.73 -14.06
CA PHE A 135 14.72 4.12 -13.50
C PHE A 135 15.47 2.91 -12.94
N HIS A 136 14.85 2.10 -12.08
CA HIS A 136 15.53 0.94 -11.49
C HIS A 136 15.76 -0.22 -12.45
N ARG A 137 14.97 -0.33 -13.53
CA ARG A 137 15.22 -1.31 -14.60
C ARG A 137 16.41 -0.92 -15.46
N SER A 138 16.61 0.37 -15.71
CA SER A 138 17.75 0.88 -16.48
C SER A 138 19.06 0.91 -15.68
N HIS A 139 18.99 0.92 -14.34
CA HIS A 139 20.17 0.91 -13.46
C HIS A 139 20.48 -0.49 -12.90
N LYS A 140 21.75 -0.89 -12.97
CA LYS A 140 22.19 -2.22 -12.48
C LYS A 140 22.58 -2.25 -11.00
N SER A 141 22.61 -1.10 -10.32
CA SER A 141 22.98 -1.02 -8.90
C SER A 141 21.97 -1.76 -8.02
N LEU A 142 22.48 -2.57 -7.09
CA LEU A 142 21.67 -3.25 -6.08
C LEU A 142 21.36 -2.36 -4.86
N LEU A 143 21.96 -1.16 -4.80
CA LEU A 143 21.62 -0.15 -3.79
C LEU A 143 20.32 0.58 -4.12
N TYR A 144 19.81 0.42 -5.34
CA TYR A 144 18.65 1.16 -5.85
C TYR A 144 18.79 2.68 -5.65
N SER A 145 17.76 3.36 -5.16
CA SER A 145 17.76 4.80 -4.93
C SER A 145 16.74 5.19 -3.88
N ASN A 146 16.85 6.40 -3.32
CA ASN A 146 15.87 6.96 -2.39
C ASN A 146 14.58 7.48 -3.05
N ARG A 147 14.21 6.99 -4.23
CA ARG A 147 12.92 7.33 -4.87
C ARG A 147 11.81 6.69 -4.03
N MET A 148 10.64 7.33 -3.95
CA MET A 148 9.51 6.79 -3.17
C MET A 148 8.20 7.00 -3.91
N ILE A 149 7.27 6.05 -3.79
CA ILE A 149 5.87 6.23 -4.21
C ILE A 149 5.01 6.39 -2.97
N TYR A 150 4.19 7.43 -2.94
CA TYR A 150 3.19 7.68 -1.92
C TYR A 150 1.79 7.41 -2.47
N SER A 151 1.06 6.50 -1.83
CA SER A 151 -0.28 6.06 -2.23
C SER A 151 -1.28 6.39 -1.11
N PRO A 152 -1.87 7.60 -1.09
CA PRO A 152 -2.75 8.03 -0.01
C PRO A 152 -4.12 7.34 -0.06
N GLY A 153 -4.69 7.06 1.11
CA GLY A 153 -6.07 6.57 1.23
C GLY A 153 -6.33 5.28 0.47
N CYS A 154 -5.33 4.41 0.35
CA CYS A 154 -5.43 3.16 -0.39
C CYS A 154 -6.31 2.15 0.38
N PRO A 155 -7.40 1.64 -0.21
CA PRO A 155 -8.28 0.71 0.48
C PRO A 155 -7.64 -0.68 0.63
N ILE A 156 -7.63 -1.19 1.86
CA ILE A 156 -7.44 -2.61 2.19
C ILE A 156 -8.79 -3.30 2.14
N ILE A 157 -8.86 -4.39 1.39
CA ILE A 157 -10.09 -5.16 1.13
C ILE A 157 -10.00 -6.62 1.56
N ARG A 158 -8.82 -7.15 1.90
CA ARG A 158 -8.63 -8.53 2.37
C ARG A 158 -7.69 -8.66 3.56
N ARG A 159 -7.84 -9.76 4.28
CA ARG A 159 -6.85 -10.30 5.24
C ARG A 159 -5.79 -11.16 4.52
N ASP A 160 -4.73 -11.52 5.25
CA ASP A 160 -3.62 -12.35 4.71
C ASP A 160 -4.06 -13.71 4.18
N ASP A 161 -5.14 -14.29 4.71
CA ASP A 161 -5.70 -15.57 4.30
C ASP A 161 -6.50 -15.51 2.98
N GLY A 162 -6.74 -14.29 2.47
CA GLY A 162 -7.52 -13.97 1.27
C GLY A 162 -8.99 -13.62 1.53
N THR A 163 -9.44 -13.67 2.78
CA THR A 163 -10.83 -13.35 3.17
C THR A 163 -11.11 -11.86 2.92
N LEU A 164 -12.20 -11.57 2.20
CA LEU A 164 -12.67 -10.19 1.98
C LEU A 164 -13.20 -9.59 3.29
N LEU A 165 -12.93 -8.31 3.49
CA LEU A 165 -13.38 -7.57 4.66
C LEU A 165 -14.83 -7.12 4.49
N GLU A 166 -15.63 -7.16 5.55
CA GLU A 166 -16.99 -6.58 5.52
C GLU A 166 -16.96 -5.05 5.39
N LYS A 167 -15.97 -4.43 6.02
CA LYS A 167 -15.70 -2.99 5.93
C LYS A 167 -14.24 -2.77 5.58
N PRO A 168 -13.93 -2.22 4.39
CA PRO A 168 -12.56 -1.87 4.04
C PRO A 168 -12.08 -0.73 4.94
N PHE A 169 -10.78 -0.64 5.12
CA PHE A 169 -10.14 0.48 5.81
C PHE A 169 -9.03 1.07 4.93
N LEU A 170 -8.70 2.32 5.17
CA LEU A 170 -7.78 3.09 4.33
C LEU A 170 -6.43 3.23 5.01
N VAL A 171 -5.37 3.10 4.22
CA VAL A 171 -3.99 3.36 4.66
C VAL A 171 -3.26 4.20 3.62
N ASP A 172 -2.29 4.98 4.07
CA ASP A 172 -1.34 5.64 3.21
C ASP A 172 -0.12 4.74 3.04
N PHE A 173 0.14 4.24 1.84
CA PHE A 173 1.35 3.46 1.58
C PHE A 173 2.54 4.34 1.23
N PHE A 174 3.70 3.99 1.78
CA PHE A 174 5.02 4.46 1.35
C PHE A 174 5.75 3.29 0.72
N THR A 175 6.08 3.37 -0.56
CA THR A 175 6.80 2.34 -1.30
C THR A 175 8.20 2.87 -1.58
N SER A 176 9.20 2.22 -1.00
CA SER A 176 10.61 2.64 -1.06
C SER A 176 11.51 1.47 -1.32
#